data_AF-A0A2H0P1K5-F1
#
_entry.id   AF-A0A2H0P1K5-F1
#
_cell.length_a   1.000
_cell.length_b   1.000
_cell.length_c   1.000
_cell.angle_alpha   90.00
_cell.angle_beta   90.00
_cell.angle_gamma   90.00
#
_symmetry.space_group_name_H-M   'P 1'
#
loop_
_entity.id
_entity.type
_entity.pdbx_description
1 polymer ?
#
loop_
_entity_poly.entity_id
_entity_poly.type
_entity_poly.pdbx_seq_one_letter_code
_entity_poly.pdbx_strand_id
1 'polypeptide(L)' 'MSLQSALDRADSLGTQGRWFDAHEALESFWMKATGERKILLQGLIQVAAGLHRLKLHP' A
#
# COMPACT_ATOMS: atom_id res chain seq x y z
N MET A 1 5.40 -8.24 -12.55
CA MET A 1 4.56 -7.03 -12.36
C MET A 1 5.47 -5.83 -12.08
N SER A 2 5.09 -4.62 -12.47
CA SER A 2 5.89 -3.38 -12.34
C SER A 2 5.51 -2.57 -11.10
N LEU A 3 6.34 -1.62 -10.68
CA LEU A 3 5.99 -0.68 -9.60
C LEU A 3 4.65 0.01 -9.87
N GLN A 4 4.44 0.49 -11.10
CA GLN A 4 3.19 1.15 -11.50
C GLN A 4 1.97 0.25 -11.26
N SER A 5 2.04 -1.03 -11.64
CA SER A 5 0.93 -1.95 -11.40
C SER A 5 0.62 -2.20 -9.91
N ALA A 6 1.61 -2.03 -9.03
CA ALA A 6 1.39 -2.10 -7.58
C ALA A 6 0.62 -0.87 -7.08
N LEU A 7 0.99 0.31 -7.58
CA LEU A 7 0.35 1.58 -7.26
C LEU A 7 -1.10 1.60 -7.77
N ASP A 8 -1.33 1.24 -9.04
CA ASP A 8 -2.67 1.21 -9.64
C ASP A 8 -3.62 0.28 -8.87
N ARG A 9 -3.09 -0.88 -8.42
CA ARG A 9 -3.86 -1.84 -7.60
C ARG A 9 -4.17 -1.26 -6.22
N ALA A 10 -3.19 -0.64 -5.57
CA ALA A 10 -3.37 -0.03 -4.26
C ALA A 10 -4.40 1.12 -4.31
N ASP A 11 -4.36 1.95 -5.35
CA ASP A 11 -5.32 3.03 -5.58
C ASP A 11 -6.73 2.49 -5.81
N SER A 12 -6.87 1.47 -6.65
CA SER A 12 -8.18 0.82 -6.89
C SER A 12 -8.77 0.20 -5.62
N LEU A 13 -7.96 -0.35 -4.72
CA LEU A 13 -8.42 -0.90 -3.45
C LEU A 13 -8.72 0.22 -2.44
N GLY A 14 -7.88 1.25 -2.41
CA GLY A 14 -8.03 2.41 -1.53
C GLY A 14 -9.33 3.17 -1.78
N THR A 15 -9.69 3.40 -3.04
CA THR A 15 -10.98 4.05 -3.41
C THR A 15 -12.21 3.28 -2.91
N GLN A 16 -12.07 1.99 -2.59
CA GLN A 16 -13.13 1.13 -2.03
C GLN A 16 -13.04 1.02 -0.50
N GLY A 17 -12.15 1.76 0.15
CA GLY A 17 -11.90 1.67 1.60
C GLY A 17 -11.29 0.34 2.03
N ARG A 18 -10.67 -0.40 1.10
CA ARG A 18 -9.98 -1.68 1.33
C ARG A 18 -8.51 -1.46 1.68
N TRP A 19 -8.29 -0.70 2.76
CA TRP A 19 -6.95 -0.22 3.14
C TRP A 19 -5.96 -1.33 3.50
N PHE A 20 -6.43 -2.42 4.09
CA PHE A 20 -5.58 -3.58 4.38
C PHE A 20 -5.15 -4.32 3.11
N ASP A 21 -6.08 -4.55 2.17
CA ASP A 21 -5.73 -5.16 0.88
C ASP A 21 -4.77 -4.27 0.06
N ALA A 22 -4.94 -2.95 0.14
CA ALA A 22 -4.03 -1.99 -0.50
C ALA A 22 -2.62 -2.07 0.12
N HIS A 23 -2.53 -2.22 1.44
CA HIS A 23 -1.28 -2.48 2.15
C HIS A 23 -0.60 -3.75 1.63
N GLU A 24 -1.30 -4.89 1.59
CA GLU A 24 -0.74 -6.16 1.12
C GLU A 24 -0.28 -6.11 -0.35
N ALA A 25 -1.04 -5.41 -1.20
CA ALA A 25 -0.66 -5.20 -2.59
C ALA A 25 0.70 -4.50 -2.73
N LEU A 26 0.94 -3.46 -1.92
CA LEU A 26 2.20 -2.71 -1.90
C LEU A 26 3.34 -3.51 -1.24
N GLU A 27 3.06 -4.21 -0.15
CA GLU A 27 4.05 -4.99 0.62
C GLU A 27 4.73 -6.05 -0.25
N SER A 28 3.95 -6.73 -1.09
CA SER A 28 4.46 -7.76 -2.02
C SER A 28 5.58 -7.25 -2.95
N PHE A 29 5.55 -5.96 -3.29
CA PHE A 29 6.58 -5.28 -4.07
C PHE A 29 7.68 -4.69 -3.20
N TRP A 30 7.32 -4.13 -2.05
CA TRP A 30 8.27 -3.58 -1.09
C TRP A 30 9.31 -4.61 -0.64
N MET A 31 8.89 -5.87 -0.47
CA MET A 31 9.78 -6.99 -0.13
C MET A 31 10.90 -7.18 -1.15
N LYS A 32 10.65 -6.86 -2.42
CA LYS A 32 11.61 -7.00 -3.53
C LYS A 32 12.28 -5.68 -3.90
N ALA A 33 11.82 -4.56 -3.35
CA ALA A 33 12.31 -3.23 -3.66
C ALA A 33 13.58 -2.88 -2.87
N THR A 34 14.40 -2.02 -3.46
CA THR A 34 15.61 -1.43 -2.86
C THR A 34 15.69 0.07 -3.16
N GLY A 35 16.54 0.79 -2.43
CA GLY A 35 16.75 2.22 -2.60
C GLY A 35 15.47 3.04 -2.45
N GLU A 36 15.33 4.08 -3.26
CA GLU A 36 14.21 5.03 -3.20
C GLU A 36 12.83 4.38 -3.38
N ARG A 37 12.74 3.33 -4.20
CA ARG A 37 11.49 2.59 -4.40
C ARG A 37 11.02 1.91 -3.12
N LYS A 38 11.95 1.37 -2.31
CA LYS A 38 11.62 0.74 -1.03
C LYS A 38 11.10 1.78 -0.03
N ILE A 39 11.71 2.97 -0.01
CA ILE A 39 11.30 4.09 0.85
C ILE A 39 9.90 4.58 0.45
N LEU A 40 9.66 4.80 -0.83
CA LEU A 40 8.35 5.20 -1.35
C LEU A 40 7.26 4.20 -0.95
N LEU A 41 7.47 2.92 -1.22
CA LEU A 41 6.50 1.88 -0.89
C LEU A 41 6.27 1.77 0.62
N GLN A 42 7.32 1.91 1.44
CA GLN A 42 7.20 1.89 2.90
C GLN A 42 6.26 3.00 3.40
N GLY A 43 6.39 4.21 2.86
CA GLY A 43 5.53 5.34 3.24
C GLY A 43 4.06 5.08 2.89
N LEU A 44 3.78 4.58 1.68
CA LEU A 44 2.41 4.26 1.26
C LEU A 44 1.80 3.11 2.08
N ILE A 45 2.59 2.07 2.39
CA ILE A 45 2.20 0.96 3.28
C ILE A 45 1.80 1.50 4.66
N GLN A 46 2.58 2.41 5.24
CA GLN A 46 2.28 3.03 6.54
C GLN A 46 1.01 3.89 6.49
N VAL A 47 0.78 4.64 5.43
CA VAL A 47 -0.46 5.41 5.22
C VAL A 47 -1.68 4.47 5.16
N ALA A 48 -1.60 3.39 4.36
CA ALA A 48 -2.67 2.40 4.25
C ALA A 48 -2.97 1.71 5.59
N ALA A 49 -1.92 1.35 6.34
CA ALA A 49 -2.08 0.78 7.69
C ALA A 49 -2.74 1.78 8.66
N GLY A 50 -2.36 3.06 8.61
CA GLY A 50 -2.98 4.13 9.41
C GLY A 50 -4.46 4.32 9.10
N LEU A 51 -4.85 4.34 7.82
CA LEU A 51 -6.25 4.42 7.40
C LEU A 51 -7.05 3.19 7.81
N HIS A 52 -6.47 1.99 7.70
CA HIS A 52 -7.09 0.76 8.19
C HIS A 52 -7.36 0.82 9.69
N ARG A 53 -6.37 1.27 10.48
CA ARG A 53 -6.51 1.48 11.93
C ARG A 53 -7.62 2.47 12.27
N LEU A 54 -7.74 3.59 11.57
CA LEU A 54 -8.84 4.53 11.78
C LEU A 54 -10.20 3.88 11.51
N LYS A 55 -10.32 3.08 10.44
CA LYS A 55 -11.55 2.35 10.11
C LYS A 55 -11.94 1.29 11.16
N LEU A 56 -10.97 0.67 11.82
CA LEU A 56 -11.22 -0.31 12.89
C LEU A 56 -11.70 0.32 14.21
N HIS A 57 -11.50 1.63 14.38
CA HIS A 57 -11.86 2.35 15.59
C HIS A 57 -12.59 3.66 15.23
N PRO A 58 -13.83 3.56 14.70
CA PRO A 58 -14.69 4.71 14.48
C PRO A 58 -15.19 5.32 15.80
#